data_AF-A0A6H0KJP1-F1
#
_entry.id   AF-A0A6H0KJP1-F1
#
_cell.length_a   1.000
_cell.length_b   1.000
_cell.length_c   1.000
_cell.angle_alpha   90.00
_cell.angle_beta   90.00
_cell.angle_gamma   90.00
#
_symmetry.space_group_name_H-M   'P 1'
#
loop_
_entity.id
_entity.type
_entity.pdbx_description
1 polymer ?
#
loop_
_entity_poly.entity_id
_entity_poly.type
_entity_poly.pdbx_seq_one_letter_code
_entity_poly.pdbx_strand_id
1 'polypeptide(L)'
;MTLKNIIIIALCSSIALFIFLSLSYTGIFQNASFARFGYEEEYIGSKTISLCPLSSTLLMLLNGLFYISFALFLQKIKSGIANKMLCNIALVVWCYAAFVTLFYNALYAYIGWIYNGQEIVSNTEMYWHEEGLARYPLLYMVLFNNFYDNGWSVGGLFRSIPWMLSYVLLIPVFVSVKKVNKVFSVAGAVTMVVSLVYCILSLFIYLDTVLLICKACWVATFAVALKGYESNKLPY
;
A
#
# COMPACT_ATOMS: atom_id res chain seq x y z
N MET A 1 -2.67 25.06 -12.40
CA MET A 1 -3.21 23.75 -12.76
C MET A 1 -4.51 23.55 -12.00
N THR A 2 -5.63 23.24 -12.65
CA THR A 2 -6.92 23.08 -11.96
C THR A 2 -7.00 21.72 -11.24
N LEU A 3 -7.71 21.63 -10.12
CA LEU A 3 -7.87 20.40 -9.33
C LEU A 3 -8.45 19.25 -10.19
N LYS A 4 -9.37 19.56 -11.11
CA LYS A 4 -9.84 18.66 -12.17
C LYS A 4 -8.72 18.01 -13.00
N ASN A 5 -7.69 18.77 -13.39
CA ASN A 5 -6.57 18.23 -14.18
C ASN A 5 -5.69 17.32 -13.32
N ILE A 6 -5.49 17.64 -12.05
CA ILE A 6 -4.74 16.80 -11.09
C ILE A 6 -5.46 15.46 -10.89
N ILE A 7 -6.79 15.48 -10.77
CA ILE A 7 -7.61 14.27 -10.60
C ILE A 7 -7.52 13.35 -11.82
N ILE A 8 -7.64 13.90 -13.04
CA ILE A 8 -7.57 13.11 -14.28
C ILE A 8 -6.19 12.48 -14.44
N ILE A 9 -5.13 13.25 -14.16
CA ILE A 9 -3.75 12.75 -14.23
C ILE A 9 -3.54 11.65 -13.20
N ALA A 10 -3.95 11.84 -11.94
CA ALA A 10 -3.83 10.83 -10.91
C ALA A 10 -4.55 9.52 -11.30
N LEU A 11 -5.77 9.63 -11.86
CA LEU A 11 -6.55 8.48 -12.32
C LEU A 11 -5.87 7.73 -13.48
N CYS A 12 -5.48 8.45 -14.52
CA CYS A 12 -4.78 7.86 -15.67
C CYS A 12 -3.45 7.25 -15.27
N SER A 13 -2.67 7.92 -14.40
CA SER A 13 -1.41 7.40 -13.87
C SER A 13 -1.62 6.15 -13.02
N SER A 14 -2.64 6.10 -12.16
CA SER A 14 -2.92 4.89 -11.36
C SER A 14 -3.36 3.70 -12.21
N ILE A 15 -4.19 3.92 -13.24
CA ILE A 15 -4.58 2.86 -14.17
C ILE A 15 -3.36 2.37 -14.96
N ALA A 16 -2.54 3.29 -15.49
CA ALA A 16 -1.33 2.94 -16.22
C ALA A 16 -0.35 2.15 -15.33
N LEU A 17 -0.08 2.63 -14.12
CA LEU A 17 0.80 1.96 -13.16
C LEU A 17 0.26 0.57 -12.77
N PHE A 18 -1.05 0.43 -12.60
CA PHE A 18 -1.67 -0.88 -12.34
C PHE A 18 -1.48 -1.85 -13.52
N ILE A 19 -1.67 -1.37 -14.75
CA ILE A 19 -1.44 -2.19 -15.96
C ILE A 19 0.03 -2.59 -16.04
N PHE A 20 0.97 -1.64 -15.94
CA PHE A 20 2.41 -1.94 -15.99
C PHE A 20 2.84 -2.92 -14.89
N LEU A 21 2.31 -2.76 -13.69
CA LEU A 21 2.59 -3.68 -12.59
C LEU A 21 2.01 -5.08 -12.86
N SER A 22 0.79 -5.16 -13.40
CA SER A 22 0.17 -6.43 -13.79
C SER A 22 0.96 -7.14 -14.89
N LEU A 23 1.42 -6.39 -15.90
CA LEU A 23 2.30 -6.90 -16.96
C LEU A 23 3.66 -7.36 -16.40
N SER A 24 4.14 -6.70 -15.36
CA SER A 24 5.34 -7.13 -14.61
C SER A 24 5.13 -8.47 -13.91
N TYR A 25 3.95 -8.70 -13.32
CA TYR A 25 3.65 -9.96 -12.64
C TYR A 25 3.33 -11.11 -13.59
N THR A 26 2.76 -10.85 -14.78
CA THR A 26 2.54 -11.89 -15.81
C THR A 26 3.82 -12.31 -16.51
N GLY A 27 4.96 -11.77 -16.09
CA GLY A 27 6.26 -12.14 -16.61
C GLY A 27 6.52 -11.60 -18.01
N ILE A 28 5.79 -10.61 -18.53
CA ILE A 28 6.09 -10.05 -19.87
C ILE A 28 7.49 -9.42 -19.92
N PHE A 29 8.03 -9.04 -18.76
CA PHE A 29 9.42 -8.64 -18.60
C PHE A 29 10.31 -9.83 -18.19
N GLN A 30 10.29 -10.94 -18.93
CA GLN A 30 11.02 -12.19 -18.61
C GLN A 30 12.53 -12.01 -18.39
N ASN A 31 13.11 -10.93 -18.91
CA ASN A 31 14.53 -10.57 -18.74
C ASN A 31 14.78 -9.58 -17.59
N ALA A 32 13.81 -9.37 -16.70
CA ALA A 32 14.00 -8.52 -15.54
C ALA A 32 15.02 -9.19 -14.61
N SER A 33 16.09 -8.47 -14.31
CA SER A 33 17.04 -8.85 -13.27
C SER A 33 16.40 -8.69 -11.90
N PHE A 34 16.58 -9.69 -11.04
CA PHE A 34 16.07 -9.69 -9.67
C PHE A 34 17.24 -9.53 -8.70
N ALA A 35 16.99 -8.83 -7.60
CA ALA A 35 17.84 -8.95 -6.41
C ALA A 35 17.29 -10.11 -5.57
N ARG A 36 18.09 -11.16 -5.37
CA ARG A 36 17.73 -12.30 -4.53
C ARG A 36 18.65 -12.36 -3.31
N PHE A 37 18.07 -12.47 -2.13
CA PHE A 37 18.86 -12.59 -0.90
C PHE A 37 18.13 -13.41 0.16
N GLY A 38 18.87 -14.08 1.02
CA GLY A 38 18.29 -14.92 2.06
C GLY A 38 19.23 -16.02 2.54
N TYR A 39 18.65 -17.07 3.10
CA TYR A 39 19.39 -18.27 3.44
C TYR A 39 18.63 -19.53 3.00
N GLU A 40 19.38 -20.58 2.68
CA GLU A 40 18.84 -21.90 2.35
C GLU A 40 19.42 -22.92 3.32
N GLU A 41 18.64 -23.30 4.34
CA GLU A 41 19.00 -24.33 5.30
C GLU A 41 18.25 -25.63 5.02
N GLU A 42 19.00 -26.72 4.82
CA GLU A 42 18.50 -28.02 4.37
C GLU A 42 17.51 -28.69 5.35
N TYR A 43 17.61 -28.37 6.65
CA TYR A 43 16.85 -29.04 7.71
C TYR A 43 15.92 -28.13 8.53
N ILE A 44 16.20 -26.82 8.56
CA ILE A 44 15.53 -25.86 9.45
C ILE A 44 14.54 -24.98 8.64
N GLY A 45 14.71 -24.91 7.32
CA GLY A 45 13.85 -24.18 6.40
C GLY A 45 14.64 -23.09 5.67
N SER A 46 14.35 -22.92 4.37
CA SER A 46 14.91 -21.85 3.57
C SER A 46 14.03 -20.61 3.63
N LYS A 47 14.69 -19.45 3.55
CA LYS A 47 14.02 -18.16 3.48
C LYS A 47 14.77 -17.25 2.53
N THR A 48 14.17 -17.05 1.35
CA THR A 48 14.72 -16.20 0.31
C THR A 48 13.71 -15.16 -0.14
N ILE A 49 14.16 -13.92 -0.32
CA ILE A 49 13.37 -12.81 -0.84
C ILE A 49 13.91 -12.44 -2.22
N SER A 50 13.00 -12.29 -3.18
CA SER A 50 13.31 -11.85 -4.54
C SER A 50 12.59 -10.54 -4.82
N LEU A 51 13.35 -9.50 -5.18
CA LEU A 51 12.83 -8.17 -5.48
C LEU A 51 13.10 -7.80 -6.94
N CYS A 52 12.04 -7.42 -7.66
CA CYS A 52 12.15 -6.80 -8.98
C CYS A 52 12.17 -5.27 -8.82
N PRO A 53 13.26 -4.57 -9.21
CA PRO A 53 13.35 -3.12 -9.07
C PRO A 53 12.19 -2.38 -9.75
N LEU A 54 11.81 -2.82 -10.95
CA LEU A 54 10.72 -2.22 -11.71
C LEU A 54 9.38 -2.37 -10.98
N SER A 55 9.02 -3.59 -10.55
CA SER A 55 7.76 -3.83 -9.86
C SER A 55 7.69 -3.08 -8.53
N SER A 56 8.77 -3.08 -7.74
CA SER A 56 8.84 -2.35 -6.48
C SER A 56 8.68 -0.84 -6.67
N THR A 57 9.28 -0.27 -7.73
CA THR A 57 9.16 1.15 -8.06
C THR A 57 7.73 1.50 -8.50
N LEU A 58 7.12 0.71 -9.38
CA LEU A 58 5.73 0.90 -9.82
C LEU A 58 4.75 0.80 -8.65
N LEU A 59 4.97 -0.14 -7.74
CA LEU A 59 4.18 -0.33 -6.52
C LEU A 59 4.29 0.88 -5.57
N MET A 60 5.49 1.45 -5.42
CA MET A 60 5.73 2.69 -4.67
C MET A 60 4.90 3.84 -5.23
N LEU A 61 4.99 4.07 -6.54
CA LEU A 61 4.27 5.16 -7.21
C LEU A 61 2.75 4.99 -7.11
N LEU A 62 2.24 3.78 -7.33
CA LEU A 62 0.82 3.49 -7.24
C LEU A 62 0.28 3.71 -5.82
N ASN A 63 1.00 3.23 -4.81
CA ASN A 63 0.64 3.48 -3.41
C ASN A 63 0.70 4.98 -3.08
N GLY A 64 1.72 5.71 -3.57
CA GLY A 64 1.82 7.16 -3.38
C GLY A 64 0.60 7.90 -3.91
N LEU A 65 0.19 7.60 -5.15
CA LEU A 65 -1.02 8.19 -5.74
C LEU A 65 -2.27 7.85 -4.94
N PHE A 66 -2.42 6.60 -4.50
CA PHE A 66 -3.53 6.18 -3.65
C PHE A 66 -3.62 6.98 -2.35
N TYR A 67 -2.52 7.08 -1.59
CA TYR A 67 -2.52 7.80 -0.31
C TYR A 67 -2.76 9.31 -0.48
N ILE A 68 -2.14 9.93 -1.48
CA ILE A 68 -2.31 11.37 -1.76
C ILE A 68 -3.76 11.66 -2.18
N SER A 69 -4.31 10.86 -3.11
CA SER A 69 -5.68 11.04 -3.62
C SER A 69 -6.70 10.94 -2.48
N PHE A 70 -6.48 10.01 -1.56
CA PHE A 70 -7.35 9.84 -0.41
C PHE A 70 -7.23 10.96 0.63
N ALA A 71 -6.01 11.44 0.90
CA ALA A 71 -5.80 12.56 1.81
C ALA A 71 -6.52 13.83 1.32
N LEU A 72 -6.40 14.13 0.02
CA LEU A 72 -7.11 15.23 -0.63
C LEU A 72 -8.63 15.06 -0.54
N PHE A 73 -9.10 13.83 -0.72
CA PHE A 73 -10.50 13.47 -0.58
C PHE A 73 -11.03 13.67 0.86
N LEU A 74 -10.32 13.19 1.88
CA LEU A 74 -10.68 13.43 3.28
C LEU A 74 -10.71 14.92 3.62
N GLN A 75 -9.73 15.68 3.11
CA GLN A 75 -9.68 17.12 3.29
C GLN A 75 -10.91 17.82 2.66
N LYS A 76 -11.38 17.32 1.52
CA LYS A 76 -12.59 17.85 0.85
C LYS A 76 -13.88 17.49 1.60
N ILE A 77 -14.01 16.27 2.11
CA ILE A 77 -15.23 15.88 2.86
C ILE A 77 -15.28 16.54 4.25
N LYS A 78 -14.12 16.83 4.86
CA LYS A 78 -14.04 17.53 6.15
C LYS A 78 -14.87 18.81 6.20
N SER A 79 -15.04 19.54 5.09
CA SER A 79 -15.89 20.74 5.06
C SER A 79 -17.39 20.45 5.17
N GLY A 80 -17.84 19.23 4.84
CA GLY A 80 -19.25 18.80 4.84
C GLY A 80 -19.63 17.82 5.95
N ILE A 81 -18.70 17.40 6.83
CA ILE A 81 -18.96 16.49 7.94
C ILE A 81 -19.14 17.25 9.27
N ALA A 82 -20.12 16.82 10.07
CA ALA A 82 -20.40 17.38 11.39
C ALA A 82 -19.27 17.12 12.42
N ASN A 83 -18.61 15.95 12.36
CA ASN A 83 -17.52 15.60 13.27
C ASN A 83 -16.13 15.84 12.64
N LYS A 84 -15.67 17.10 12.66
CA LYS A 84 -14.35 17.52 12.14
C LYS A 84 -13.18 16.86 12.87
N MET A 85 -13.34 16.54 14.15
CA MET A 85 -12.30 15.90 14.97
C MET A 85 -12.03 14.47 14.50
N LEU A 86 -13.09 13.68 14.25
CA LEU A 86 -12.97 12.33 13.69
C LEU A 86 -12.25 12.34 12.33
N CYS A 87 -12.59 13.29 11.47
CA CYS A 87 -11.91 13.46 10.18
C CYS A 87 -10.40 13.77 10.33
N ASN A 88 -10.02 14.60 11.30
CA ASN A 88 -8.61 14.90 11.56
C ASN A 88 -7.86 13.67 12.06
N ILE A 89 -8.43 12.92 13.00
CA ILE A 89 -7.82 11.70 13.54
C ILE A 89 -7.64 10.67 12.41
N ALA A 90 -8.69 10.45 11.60
CA ALA A 90 -8.62 9.56 10.44
C ALA A 90 -7.55 9.99 9.44
N LEU A 91 -7.41 11.31 9.19
CA LEU A 91 -6.38 11.84 8.30
C LEU A 91 -4.96 11.60 8.85
N VAL A 92 -4.72 11.84 10.15
CA VAL A 92 -3.41 11.62 10.77
C VAL A 92 -3.03 10.14 10.71
N VAL A 93 -3.95 9.25 11.07
CA VAL A 93 -3.71 7.79 11.02
C VAL A 93 -3.50 7.32 9.59
N TRP A 94 -4.24 7.88 8.62
CA TRP A 94 -4.02 7.61 7.20
C TRP A 94 -2.65 8.07 6.72
N CYS A 95 -2.21 9.26 7.11
CA CYS A 95 -0.88 9.78 6.79
C CYS A 95 0.24 8.93 7.41
N TYR A 96 0.03 8.44 8.64
CA TYR A 96 0.98 7.51 9.26
C TYR A 96 1.04 6.19 8.49
N ALA A 97 -0.11 5.61 8.13
CA ALA A 97 -0.17 4.41 7.28
C ALA A 97 0.50 4.63 5.91
N ALA A 98 0.33 5.82 5.32
CA ALA A 98 0.99 6.23 4.08
C ALA A 98 2.51 6.24 4.24
N PHE A 99 3.01 6.89 5.29
CA PHE A 99 4.44 6.99 5.59
C PHE A 99 5.07 5.60 5.71
N VAL A 100 4.48 4.74 6.56
CA VAL A 100 4.97 3.37 6.77
C VAL A 100 5.02 2.60 5.46
N THR A 101 3.96 2.67 4.64
CA THR A 101 3.89 1.96 3.36
C THR A 101 4.90 2.47 2.33
N LEU A 102 5.03 3.79 2.22
CA LEU A 102 5.93 4.42 1.26
C LEU A 102 7.39 4.21 1.63
N PHE A 103 7.72 4.26 2.92
CA PHE A 103 9.06 3.96 3.42
C PHE A 103 9.50 2.55 3.02
N TYR A 104 8.66 1.53 3.24
CA TYR A 104 9.00 0.15 2.88
C TYR A 104 9.07 -0.06 1.37
N ASN A 105 8.14 0.51 0.61
CA ASN A 105 8.20 0.41 -0.85
C ASN A 105 9.45 1.09 -1.43
N ALA A 106 9.86 2.23 -0.86
CA ALA A 106 11.08 2.92 -1.24
C ALA A 106 12.32 2.08 -0.89
N LEU A 107 12.34 1.46 0.29
CA LEU A 107 13.40 0.54 0.69
C LEU A 107 13.52 -0.66 -0.26
N TYR A 108 12.40 -1.25 -0.68
CA TYR A 108 12.40 -2.35 -1.66
C TYR A 108 12.85 -1.92 -3.05
N ALA A 109 12.38 -0.76 -3.52
CA ALA A 109 12.84 -0.21 -4.79
C ALA A 109 14.35 0.04 -4.74
N TYR A 110 14.84 0.66 -3.66
CA TYR A 110 16.26 0.93 -3.44
C TYR A 110 17.10 -0.35 -3.45
N ILE A 111 16.71 -1.36 -2.67
CA ILE A 111 17.40 -2.66 -2.61
C ILE A 111 17.38 -3.32 -3.99
N GLY A 112 16.21 -3.38 -4.63
CA GLY A 112 16.07 -3.96 -5.97
C GLY A 112 16.98 -3.30 -6.99
N TRP A 113 17.13 -1.98 -6.95
CA TRP A 113 18.01 -1.23 -7.86
C TRP A 113 19.50 -1.38 -7.55
N ILE A 114 19.89 -1.37 -6.28
CA ILE A 114 21.32 -1.48 -5.90
C ILE A 114 21.86 -2.89 -6.12
N TYR A 115 21.09 -3.90 -5.72
CA TYR A 115 21.49 -5.31 -5.80
C TYR A 115 20.94 -5.99 -7.05
N ASN A 116 20.65 -5.18 -8.08
CA ASN A 116 19.97 -5.66 -9.28
C ASN A 116 20.80 -6.75 -9.99
N GLY A 117 20.22 -7.95 -10.14
CA GLY A 117 20.89 -9.10 -10.74
C GLY A 117 21.88 -9.82 -9.82
N GLN A 118 21.95 -9.45 -8.54
CA GLN A 118 22.80 -10.11 -7.55
C GLN A 118 22.02 -11.16 -6.76
N GLU A 119 22.71 -12.24 -6.42
CA GLU A 119 22.22 -13.30 -5.53
C GLU A 119 23.13 -13.37 -4.29
N ILE A 120 22.58 -12.97 -3.14
CA ILE A 120 23.27 -12.93 -1.84
C ILE A 120 22.56 -13.92 -0.92
N VAL A 121 22.80 -15.21 -1.16
CA VAL A 121 22.20 -16.31 -0.39
C VAL A 121 23.28 -17.01 0.42
N SER A 122 23.04 -17.18 1.72
CA SER A 122 23.90 -17.96 2.62
C SER A 122 23.33 -19.35 2.86
N ASN A 123 24.19 -20.28 3.31
CA ASN A 123 23.75 -21.62 3.68
C ASN A 123 23.17 -21.69 5.10
N THR A 124 23.24 -20.60 5.87
CA THR A 124 22.75 -20.53 7.25
C THR A 124 22.11 -19.19 7.59
N GLU A 125 21.14 -19.20 8.50
CA GLU A 125 20.54 -18.03 9.13
C GLU A 125 21.58 -17.26 9.95
N MET A 126 22.47 -17.97 10.65
CA MET A 126 23.52 -17.38 11.51
C MET A 126 24.43 -16.41 10.77
N TYR A 127 24.74 -16.66 9.49
CA TYR A 127 25.51 -15.73 8.66
C TYR A 127 24.92 -14.32 8.72
N TRP A 128 23.59 -14.21 8.68
CA TRP A 128 22.92 -12.93 8.66
C TRP A 128 22.98 -12.22 10.01
N HIS A 129 22.92 -12.95 11.13
CA HIS A 129 23.03 -12.39 12.48
C HIS A 129 24.45 -11.91 12.81
N GLU A 130 25.48 -12.58 12.28
CA GLU A 130 26.88 -12.30 12.62
C GLU A 130 27.56 -11.36 11.60
N GLU A 131 27.50 -11.67 10.31
CA GLU A 131 28.21 -10.93 9.26
C GLU A 131 27.25 -10.10 8.38
N GLY A 132 26.09 -10.65 8.05
CA GLY A 132 25.12 -10.04 7.14
C GLY A 132 24.55 -8.74 7.69
N LEU A 133 24.35 -8.62 9.00
CA LEU A 133 23.93 -7.37 9.66
C LEU A 133 24.95 -6.25 9.43
N ALA A 134 26.24 -6.54 9.54
CA ALA A 134 27.31 -5.55 9.38
C ALA A 134 27.55 -5.19 7.90
N ARG A 135 27.51 -6.18 7.00
CA ARG A 135 27.76 -5.98 5.55
C ARG A 135 26.54 -5.45 4.81
N TYR A 136 25.35 -5.93 5.15
CA TYR A 136 24.11 -5.67 4.44
C TYR A 136 22.95 -5.33 5.40
N PRO A 137 23.06 -4.26 6.20
CA PRO A 137 22.08 -3.94 7.25
C PRO A 137 20.65 -3.76 6.72
N LEU A 138 20.49 -3.24 5.49
CA LEU A 138 19.18 -3.07 4.86
C LEU A 138 18.58 -4.39 4.35
N LEU A 139 19.41 -5.31 3.83
CA LEU A 139 18.95 -6.65 3.44
C LEU A 139 18.54 -7.44 4.68
N TYR A 140 19.35 -7.37 5.75
CA TYR A 140 19.04 -7.96 7.05
C TYR A 140 17.72 -7.43 7.60
N MET A 141 17.51 -6.11 7.58
CA MET A 141 16.26 -5.49 8.03
C MET A 141 15.05 -6.03 7.27
N VAL A 142 15.14 -6.19 5.94
CA VAL A 142 14.06 -6.74 5.13
C VAL A 142 13.84 -8.23 5.36
N LEU A 143 14.94 -8.99 5.50
CA LEU A 143 14.91 -10.43 5.70
C LEU A 143 14.30 -10.79 7.07
N PHE A 144 14.73 -10.17 8.17
CA PHE A 144 14.31 -10.58 9.52
C PHE A 144 13.12 -9.84 10.09
N ASN A 145 12.83 -8.60 9.66
CA ASN A 145 11.55 -7.98 10.01
C ASN A 145 10.37 -8.51 9.19
N ASN A 146 10.61 -9.54 8.38
CA ASN A 146 9.63 -10.42 7.74
C ASN A 146 8.25 -9.78 7.56
N PHE A 147 8.21 -8.74 6.73
CA PHE A 147 7.00 -7.96 6.44
C PHE A 147 5.96 -8.74 5.62
N TYR A 148 6.30 -9.97 5.22
CA TYR A 148 5.56 -10.82 4.30
C TYR A 148 5.36 -12.27 4.78
N ASP A 149 5.87 -12.62 5.95
CA ASP A 149 5.85 -14.00 6.44
C ASP A 149 5.29 -14.00 7.87
N ASN A 150 4.13 -14.61 8.00
CA ASN A 150 3.18 -14.51 9.11
C ASN A 150 2.93 -13.05 9.57
N GLY A 151 1.72 -12.54 9.30
CA GLY A 151 1.31 -11.17 9.68
C GLY A 151 1.39 -10.84 11.18
N TRP A 152 1.73 -11.83 12.01
CA TRP A 152 1.96 -11.74 13.44
C TRP A 152 3.41 -11.39 13.85
N SER A 153 4.35 -11.32 12.91
CA SER A 153 5.70 -10.81 13.22
C SER A 153 5.65 -9.35 13.68
N VAL A 154 6.61 -8.91 14.49
CA VAL A 154 6.65 -7.52 14.99
C VAL A 154 6.66 -6.53 13.82
N GLY A 155 7.41 -6.82 12.75
CA GLY A 155 7.43 -6.01 11.53
C GLY A 155 6.13 -6.08 10.73
N GLY A 156 5.51 -7.26 10.65
CA GLY A 156 4.19 -7.47 10.02
C GLY A 156 3.07 -6.69 10.71
N LEU A 157 3.03 -6.71 12.05
CA LEU A 157 2.08 -5.94 12.86
C LEU A 157 2.34 -4.43 12.76
N PHE A 158 3.60 -4.00 12.78
CA PHE A 158 3.95 -2.59 12.62
C PHE A 158 3.47 -2.01 11.27
N ARG A 159 3.44 -2.84 10.22
CA ARG A 159 2.90 -2.48 8.89
C ARG A 159 1.38 -2.53 8.86
N SER A 160 0.78 -3.58 9.42
CA SER A 160 -0.66 -3.87 9.28
C SER A 160 -1.53 -3.07 10.23
N ILE A 161 -1.08 -2.79 11.46
CA ILE A 161 -1.86 -2.04 12.47
C ILE A 161 -2.26 -0.65 11.97
N PRO A 162 -1.36 0.18 11.40
CA PRO A 162 -1.73 1.49 10.86
C PRO A 162 -2.80 1.43 9.77
N TRP A 163 -2.76 0.39 8.92
CA TRP A 163 -3.78 0.15 7.90
C TRP A 163 -5.12 -0.27 8.49
N MET A 164 -5.10 -1.21 9.43
CA MET A 164 -6.32 -1.65 10.12
C MET A 164 -6.99 -0.49 10.86
N LEU A 165 -6.21 0.28 11.63
CA LEU A 165 -6.70 1.47 12.32
C LEU A 165 -7.25 2.52 11.35
N SER A 166 -6.58 2.71 10.21
CA SER A 166 -7.07 3.58 9.14
C SER A 166 -8.46 3.15 8.68
N TYR A 167 -8.65 1.88 8.31
CA TYR A 167 -9.96 1.40 7.85
C TYR A 167 -11.04 1.51 8.92
N VAL A 168 -10.72 1.16 10.16
CA VAL A 168 -11.65 1.27 11.31
C VAL A 168 -12.10 2.71 11.52
N LEU A 169 -11.19 3.68 11.47
CA LEU A 169 -11.52 5.10 11.64
C LEU A 169 -12.28 5.68 10.45
N LEU A 170 -12.11 5.10 9.26
CA LEU A 170 -12.78 5.56 8.06
C LEU A 170 -14.23 5.11 7.95
N ILE A 171 -14.60 3.97 8.53
CA ILE A 171 -16.00 3.52 8.59
C ILE A 171 -16.92 4.61 9.16
N PRO A 172 -16.70 5.16 10.37
CA PRO A 172 -17.56 6.20 10.91
C PRO A 172 -17.44 7.53 10.14
N VAL A 173 -16.29 7.82 9.50
CA VAL A 173 -16.15 8.97 8.59
C VAL A 173 -17.13 8.82 7.41
N PHE A 174 -17.15 7.67 6.73
CA PHE A 174 -18.09 7.43 5.63
C PHE A 174 -19.56 7.40 6.08
N VAL A 175 -19.85 6.83 7.26
CA VAL A 175 -21.20 6.87 7.85
C VAL A 175 -21.65 8.31 8.10
N SER A 176 -20.75 9.20 8.52
CA SER A 176 -21.08 10.61 8.75
C SER A 176 -21.46 11.38 7.47
N VAL A 177 -21.04 10.89 6.30
CA VAL A 177 -21.41 11.44 4.97
C VAL A 177 -22.83 11.03 4.54
N LYS A 178 -23.51 10.14 5.28
CA LYS A 178 -24.87 9.65 4.93
C LYS A 178 -25.89 10.77 4.70
N LYS A 179 -25.75 11.89 5.42
CA LYS A 179 -26.63 13.07 5.28
C LYS A 179 -26.40 13.83 3.97
N VAL A 180 -25.22 13.70 3.37
CA VAL A 180 -24.83 14.36 2.12
C VAL A 180 -25.06 13.45 0.93
N ASN A 181 -24.65 12.18 1.02
CA ASN A 181 -24.86 11.21 -0.05
C ASN A 181 -24.95 9.78 0.52
N LYS A 182 -26.17 9.21 0.49
CA LYS A 182 -26.47 7.89 1.04
C LYS A 182 -25.74 6.76 0.30
N VAL A 183 -25.70 6.80 -1.03
CA VAL A 183 -25.05 5.77 -1.86
C VAL A 183 -23.55 5.77 -1.58
N PHE A 184 -22.95 6.96 -1.56
CA PHE A 184 -21.53 7.13 -1.31
C PHE A 184 -21.12 6.73 0.11
N SER A 185 -21.96 7.06 1.09
CA SER A 185 -21.76 6.66 2.50
C SER A 185 -21.77 5.14 2.67
N VAL A 186 -22.77 4.45 2.10
CA VAL A 186 -22.90 2.99 2.20
C VAL A 186 -21.77 2.30 1.44
N ALA A 187 -21.51 2.71 0.20
CA ALA A 187 -20.44 2.13 -0.61
C ALA A 187 -19.08 2.30 0.10
N GLY A 188 -18.75 3.52 0.52
CA GLY A 188 -17.49 3.78 1.22
C GLY A 188 -17.32 2.98 2.51
N ALA A 189 -18.35 2.92 3.36
CA ALA A 189 -18.30 2.17 4.61
C ALA A 189 -18.17 0.66 4.37
N VAL A 190 -18.96 0.09 3.44
CA VAL A 190 -18.87 -1.34 3.08
C VAL A 190 -17.49 -1.67 2.55
N THR A 191 -16.92 -0.84 1.68
CA THR A 191 -15.59 -1.12 1.12
C THR A 191 -14.48 -0.96 2.16
N MET A 192 -14.60 -0.07 3.15
CA MET A 192 -13.67 -0.04 4.30
C MET A 192 -13.74 -1.34 5.12
N VAL A 193 -14.95 -1.86 5.36
CA VAL A 193 -15.15 -3.15 6.05
C VAL A 193 -14.53 -4.30 5.25
N VAL A 194 -14.77 -4.37 3.94
CA VAL A 194 -14.18 -5.39 3.07
C VAL A 194 -12.65 -5.27 3.06
N SER A 195 -12.10 -4.06 3.01
CA SER A 195 -10.66 -3.82 3.06
C SER A 195 -10.04 -4.21 4.40
N LEU A 196 -10.77 -4.01 5.51
CA LEU A 196 -10.36 -4.44 6.85
C LEU A 196 -10.36 -5.97 6.97
N VAL A 197 -11.44 -6.63 6.52
CA VAL A 197 -11.54 -8.10 6.50
C VAL A 197 -10.41 -8.67 5.66
N TYR A 198 -10.18 -8.10 4.48
CA TYR A 198 -9.07 -8.49 3.64
C TYR A 198 -7.72 -8.28 4.35
N CYS A 199 -7.50 -7.15 5.01
CA CYS A 199 -6.26 -6.88 5.74
C CYS A 199 -6.02 -7.93 6.83
N ILE A 200 -7.06 -8.34 7.55
CA ILE A 200 -7.00 -9.42 8.54
C ILE A 200 -6.68 -10.76 7.84
N LEU A 201 -7.36 -11.08 6.75
CA LEU A 201 -7.11 -12.30 5.98
C LEU A 201 -5.69 -12.34 5.40
N SER A 202 -5.13 -11.20 5.02
CA SER A 202 -3.75 -11.09 4.52
C SER A 202 -2.70 -11.41 5.57
N LEU A 203 -3.07 -11.42 6.86
CA LEU A 203 -2.21 -11.93 7.94
C LEU A 203 -2.08 -13.46 7.91
N PHE A 204 -3.03 -14.16 7.26
CA PHE A 204 -3.13 -15.62 7.19
C PHE A 204 -2.87 -16.20 5.79
N ILE A 205 -3.26 -15.48 4.73
CA ILE A 205 -3.18 -15.93 3.34
C ILE A 205 -2.66 -14.79 2.47
N TYR A 206 -1.56 -15.04 1.78
CA TYR A 206 -0.93 -14.06 0.91
C TYR A 206 -1.76 -13.79 -0.35
N LEU A 207 -2.27 -12.57 -0.53
CA LEU A 207 -3.24 -12.24 -1.61
C LEU A 207 -2.95 -10.92 -2.33
N ASP A 208 -1.70 -10.44 -2.34
CA ASP A 208 -1.25 -9.08 -2.73
C ASP A 208 -1.86 -8.51 -4.04
N THR A 209 -2.17 -9.35 -5.03
CA THR A 209 -2.75 -8.92 -6.32
C THR A 209 -4.17 -8.36 -6.20
N VAL A 210 -4.97 -8.85 -5.24
CA VAL A 210 -6.35 -8.37 -5.02
C VAL A 210 -6.35 -6.97 -4.40
N LEU A 211 -5.41 -6.68 -3.49
CA LEU A 211 -5.23 -5.34 -2.93
C LEU A 211 -4.89 -4.29 -3.99
N LEU A 212 -4.09 -4.67 -4.97
CA LEU A 212 -3.67 -3.79 -6.05
C LEU A 212 -4.86 -3.35 -6.90
N ILE A 213 -5.74 -4.28 -7.26
CA ILE A 213 -7.00 -3.99 -7.97
C ILE A 213 -7.88 -3.07 -7.12
N CYS A 214 -8.06 -3.38 -5.83
CA CYS A 214 -8.85 -2.55 -4.93
C CYS A 214 -8.31 -1.12 -4.86
N LYS A 215 -7.00 -0.93 -4.74
CA LYS A 215 -6.36 0.39 -4.69
C LYS A 215 -6.56 1.19 -5.98
N ALA A 216 -6.43 0.56 -7.15
CA ALA A 216 -6.68 1.23 -8.42
C ALA A 216 -8.16 1.67 -8.56
N CYS A 217 -9.10 0.79 -8.20
CA CYS A 217 -10.53 1.10 -8.15
C CYS A 217 -10.85 2.23 -7.15
N TRP A 218 -10.10 2.32 -6.06
CA TRP A 218 -10.24 3.38 -5.08
C TRP A 218 -9.76 4.73 -5.58
N VAL A 219 -8.61 4.79 -6.25
CA VAL A 219 -8.18 6.03 -6.91
C VAL A 219 -9.26 6.50 -7.87
N ALA A 220 -9.86 5.58 -8.63
CA ALA A 220 -10.98 5.89 -9.51
C ALA A 220 -12.19 6.44 -8.76
N THR A 221 -12.59 5.81 -7.66
CA THR A 221 -13.71 6.24 -6.82
C THR A 221 -13.47 7.62 -6.19
N PHE A 222 -12.27 7.88 -5.66
CA PHE A 222 -11.94 9.18 -5.05
C PHE A 222 -11.88 10.29 -6.09
N ALA A 223 -11.33 10.01 -7.27
CA ALA A 223 -11.30 10.93 -8.38
C ALA A 223 -12.72 11.32 -8.85
N VAL A 224 -13.61 10.33 -9.01
CA VAL A 224 -15.01 10.57 -9.39
C VAL A 224 -15.75 11.34 -8.29
N ALA A 225 -15.54 11.00 -7.02
CA ALA A 225 -16.14 11.71 -5.90
C ALA A 225 -15.66 13.16 -5.82
N LEU A 226 -14.35 13.41 -5.96
CA LEU A 226 -13.76 14.75 -5.99
C LEU A 226 -14.31 15.59 -7.15
N LYS A 227 -14.42 15.00 -8.35
CA LYS A 227 -15.02 15.67 -9.53
C LYS A 227 -16.51 15.95 -9.33
N GLY A 228 -17.25 15.02 -8.75
CA GLY A 228 -18.67 15.21 -8.41
C GLY A 228 -18.89 16.34 -7.39
N TYR A 229 -17.98 16.48 -6.42
CA TYR A 229 -17.96 17.61 -5.47
C TYR A 229 -17.58 18.96 -6.12
N GLU A 230 -16.95 18.97 -7.31
CA GLU A 230 -16.69 20.20 -8.07
C GLU A 230 -17.84 20.57 -9.02
N SER A 231 -18.51 19.58 -9.63
CA SER A 231 -19.56 19.81 -10.64
C SER A 231 -20.95 20.07 -10.06
N ASN A 232 -21.20 19.61 -8.84
CA ASN A 232 -22.41 19.87 -8.06
C ASN A 232 -22.02 20.85 -6.93
N LYS A 233 -22.65 22.01 -6.70
CA LYS A 233 -24.06 22.11 -6.28
C LYS A 233 -24.58 20.76 -5.82
N LEU A 234 -23.97 20.16 -4.78
CA LEU A 234 -24.70 19.15 -4.03
C LEU A 234 -25.98 19.88 -3.57
N PRO A 235 -27.20 19.43 -3.95
CA PRO A 235 -28.35 19.76 -3.13
C PRO A 235 -28.16 18.88 -1.89
N TYR A 236 -27.60 19.31 -0.77
CA TYR A 236 -27.59 20.61 -0.12
C TYR A 236 -26.27 20.81 0.63
#